data_AF-A0A355DE56-F1
#
_entry.id   AF-A0A355DE56-F1
#
_cell.length_a   1.000
_cell.length_b   1.000
_cell.length_c   1.000
_cell.angle_alpha   90.00
_cell.angle_beta   90.00
_cell.angle_gamma   90.00
#
_symmetry.space_group_name_H-M   'P 1'
#
loop_
_entity.id
_entity.type
_entity.pdbx_description
1 polymer ?
#
loop_
_entity_poly.entity_id
_entity_poly.type
_entity_poly.pdbx_seq_one_letter_code
_entity_poly.pdbx_strand_id
1 'polypeptide(L)'
;MDALFAVQDEDTIVGQLGHRHAHLSERRDLVDAETACAATAAEVDDLKSAHLDLYRRQRRYEGEVTAVEDRLAELDGMLYGGSVTSPKEAVALQNEIGHL
;
A
#
# COMPACT_ATOMS: atom_id res chain seq x y z
N MET A 1 -69.91 -3.52 -12.79
CA MET A 1 -69.43 -2.98 -11.49
C MET A 1 -68.25 -3.82 -11.03
N ASP A 2 -68.37 -5.15 -11.04
CA ASP A 2 -67.33 -6.11 -10.63
C ASP A 2 -65.98 -5.95 -11.35
N ALA A 3 -65.99 -5.72 -12.66
CA ALA A 3 -64.75 -5.51 -13.43
C ALA A 3 -63.97 -4.25 -13.01
N LEU A 4 -64.67 -3.21 -12.52
CA LEU A 4 -64.01 -1.99 -12.04
C LEU A 4 -63.37 -2.21 -10.67
N PHE A 5 -64.02 -2.96 -9.78
CA PHE A 5 -63.46 -3.33 -8.49
C PHE A 5 -62.24 -4.25 -8.64
N ALA A 6 -62.27 -5.20 -9.58
CA ALA A 6 -61.11 -6.04 -9.87
C ALA A 6 -59.87 -5.23 -10.29
N VAL A 7 -60.05 -4.15 -11.07
CA VAL A 7 -58.96 -3.24 -11.45
C VAL A 7 -58.47 -2.42 -10.25
N GLN A 8 -59.38 -1.93 -9.41
CA GLN A 8 -59.02 -1.18 -8.20
C GLN A 8 -58.26 -2.03 -7.17
N ASP A 9 -58.61 -3.31 -7.05
CA ASP A 9 -57.89 -4.25 -6.21
C ASP A 9 -56.45 -4.45 -6.71
N GLU A 10 -56.28 -4.60 -8.02
CA GLU A 10 -54.95 -4.71 -8.64
C GLU A 10 -54.12 -3.43 -8.45
N ASP A 11 -54.70 -2.25 -8.68
CA ASP A 11 -54.05 -0.96 -8.43
C ASP A 11 -53.59 -0.82 -6.97
N THR A 12 -54.41 -1.30 -6.03
CA THR A 12 -54.07 -1.30 -4.61
C THR A 12 -52.90 -2.22 -4.31
N ILE A 13 -52.86 -3.42 -4.90
CA ILE A 13 -51.75 -4.37 -4.75
C ILE A 13 -50.45 -3.75 -5.31
N VAL A 14 -50.51 -3.16 -6.51
CA VAL A 14 -49.37 -2.48 -7.14
C VAL A 14 -48.86 -1.35 -6.25
N GLY A 15 -49.76 -0.52 -5.71
CA GLY A 15 -49.40 0.56 -4.78
C GLY A 15 -48.71 0.05 -3.51
N GLN A 16 -49.21 -1.04 -2.93
CA GLN A 16 -48.62 -1.66 -1.74
C GLN A 16 -47.24 -2.27 -2.01
N LEU A 17 -47.07 -2.95 -3.15
CA LEU A 17 -45.78 -3.49 -3.57
C LEU A 17 -44.77 -2.39 -3.86
N GLY A 18 -45.19 -1.32 -4.54
CA GLY A 18 -44.37 -0.14 -4.80
C GLY A 18 -43.91 0.53 -3.50
N HIS A 19 -44.83 0.72 -2.55
CA HIS A 19 -44.49 1.25 -1.24
C HIS A 19 -43.50 0.35 -0.49
N ARG A 20 -43.75 -0.97 -0.46
CA ARG A 20 -42.85 -1.93 0.20
C ARG A 20 -41.46 -1.89 -0.43
N HIS A 21 -41.37 -1.96 -1.75
CA HIS A 21 -40.11 -1.91 -2.49
C HIS A 21 -39.32 -0.60 -2.25
N ALA A 22 -40.01 0.53 -2.16
CA ALA A 22 -39.39 1.82 -1.87
C ALA A 22 -38.84 1.92 -0.44
N HIS A 23 -39.37 1.15 0.51
CA HIS A 23 -39.02 1.19 1.93
C HIS A 23 -38.32 -0.08 2.43
N LEU A 24 -37.83 -0.94 1.53
CA LEU A 24 -36.99 -2.08 1.90
C LEU A 24 -35.70 -1.59 2.55
N SER A 25 -35.54 -1.82 3.85
CA SER A 25 -34.32 -1.49 4.59
C SER A 25 -33.11 -2.21 4.02
N GLU A 26 -33.30 -3.41 3.46
CA GLU A 26 -32.24 -4.22 2.86
C GLU A 26 -31.58 -3.51 1.67
N ARG A 27 -32.31 -2.66 0.93
CA ARG A 27 -31.72 -1.86 -0.17
C ARG A 27 -30.79 -0.78 0.38
N ARG A 28 -31.16 -0.18 1.51
CA ARG A 28 -30.30 0.80 2.20
C ARG A 28 -29.07 0.09 2.76
N ASP A 29 -29.27 -1.04 3.44
CA ASP A 29 -28.18 -1.83 4.02
C ASP A 29 -27.19 -2.30 2.94
N LEU A 30 -27.69 -2.68 1.76
CA LEU A 30 -26.86 -3.02 0.61
C LEU A 30 -26.02 -1.84 0.12
N VAL A 31 -26.63 -0.67 -0.08
CA VAL A 31 -25.93 0.54 -0.53
C VAL A 31 -24.88 0.98 0.49
N ASP A 32 -25.21 0.91 1.79
CA ASP A 32 -24.28 1.24 2.88
C ASP A 32 -23.10 0.27 2.88
N ALA A 33 -23.35 -1.03 2.70
CA ALA A 33 -22.30 -2.06 2.60
C ALA A 33 -21.42 -1.88 1.35
N GLU A 34 -22.01 -1.63 0.19
CA GLU A 34 -21.28 -1.36 -1.06
C GLU A 34 -20.38 -0.13 -0.93
N THR A 35 -20.90 0.93 -0.29
CA THR A 35 -20.13 2.16 -0.02
C THR A 35 -18.97 1.89 0.93
N ALA A 36 -19.19 1.12 1.99
CA ALA A 36 -18.14 0.73 2.93
C ALA A 36 -17.07 -0.13 2.23
N CYS A 37 -17.47 -1.10 1.40
CA CYS A 37 -16.55 -1.91 0.61
C CYS A 37 -15.70 -1.05 -0.34
N ALA A 38 -16.31 -0.08 -1.02
CA ALA A 38 -15.59 0.83 -1.91
C ALA A 38 -14.57 1.70 -1.15
N ALA A 39 -14.95 2.22 0.02
CA ALA A 39 -14.04 2.99 0.87
C ALA A 39 -12.85 2.16 1.35
N THR A 40 -13.10 0.95 1.86
CA THR A 40 -12.02 0.04 2.29
C THR A 40 -11.12 -0.38 1.12
N ALA A 41 -11.68 -0.60 -0.07
CA ALA A 41 -10.88 -0.92 -1.25
C ALA A 41 -9.93 0.23 -1.63
N ALA A 42 -10.40 1.48 -1.57
CA ALA A 42 -9.57 2.66 -1.80
C ALA A 42 -8.45 2.77 -0.75
N GLU A 43 -8.75 2.62 0.54
CA GLU A 43 -7.75 2.64 1.61
C GLU A 43 -6.67 1.56 1.43
N VAL A 44 -7.08 0.35 1.02
CA VAL A 44 -6.16 -0.75 0.75
C VAL A 44 -5.22 -0.41 -0.42
N ASP A 45 -5.72 0.20 -1.48
CA ASP A 45 -4.90 0.56 -2.65
C ASP A 45 -3.92 1.70 -2.35
N ASP A 46 -4.33 2.67 -1.51
CA ASP A 46 -3.42 3.70 -0.99
C ASP A 46 -2.30 3.08 -0.14
N LEU A 47 -2.64 2.16 0.76
CA LEU A 47 -1.66 1.46 1.60
C LEU A 47 -0.69 0.61 0.77
N LYS A 48 -1.16 -0.07 -0.28
CA LYS A 48 -0.29 -0.82 -1.20
C LYS A 48 0.70 0.10 -1.90
N SER A 49 0.25 1.28 -2.33
CA SER A 49 1.09 2.26 -3.00
C SER A 49 2.18 2.79 -2.05
N ALA A 50 1.79 3.16 -0.83
CA ALA A 50 2.73 3.59 0.21
C ALA A 50 3.74 2.48 0.56
N HIS A 51 3.28 1.23 0.68
CA HIS A 51 4.15 0.08 0.94
C HIS A 51 5.16 -0.14 -0.18
N LEU A 52 4.76 -0.03 -1.45
CA LEU A 52 5.67 -0.18 -2.59
C LEU A 52 6.77 0.89 -2.59
N ASP A 53 6.42 2.13 -2.23
CA ASP A 53 7.39 3.22 -2.14
C ASP A 53 8.37 3.02 -0.99
N LEU A 54 7.88 2.57 0.17
CA LEU A 54 8.74 2.20 1.30
C LEU A 54 9.68 1.04 0.94
N TYR A 55 9.17 0.00 0.30
CA TYR A 55 9.96 -1.14 -0.14
C TYR A 55 11.08 -0.74 -1.11
N ARG A 56 10.79 0.17 -2.07
CA ARG A 56 11.80 0.70 -2.99
C ARG A 56 12.89 1.49 -2.26
N ARG A 57 12.51 2.32 -1.29
CA ARG A 57 13.47 3.09 -0.47
C ARG A 57 14.33 2.17 0.37
N GLN A 58 13.73 1.18 1.04
CA GLN A 58 14.46 0.18 1.80
C GLN A 58 15.50 -0.52 0.94
N ARG A 59 15.10 -1.06 -0.23
CA ARG A 59 16.03 -1.76 -1.12
C ARG A 59 17.17 -0.86 -1.61
N ARG A 60 16.89 0.43 -1.84
CA ARG A 60 17.93 1.41 -2.18
C ARG A 60 18.93 1.57 -1.02
N TYR A 61 18.45 1.79 0.19
CA TYR A 61 19.33 1.95 1.36
C TYR A 61 20.12 0.68 1.67
N GLU A 62 19.52 -0.51 1.53
CA GLU A 62 20.24 -1.78 1.66
C GLU A 62 21.37 -1.90 0.63
N GLY A 63 21.14 -1.45 -0.61
CA GLY A 63 22.18 -1.39 -1.64
C GLY A 63 23.29 -0.37 -1.33
N GLU A 64 22.93 0.81 -0.80
CA GLU A 64 23.90 1.81 -0.35
C GLU A 64 24.76 1.27 0.81
N VAL A 65 24.14 0.60 1.79
CA VAL A 65 24.85 -0.06 2.90
C VAL A 65 25.79 -1.15 2.40
N THR A 66 25.31 -2.02 1.50
CA THR A 66 26.15 -3.09 0.93
C THR A 66 27.37 -2.51 0.21
N ALA A 67 27.19 -1.43 -0.56
CA ALA A 67 28.30 -0.77 -1.25
C ALA A 67 29.33 -0.16 -0.28
N VAL A 68 28.87 0.39 0.85
CA VAL A 68 29.76 0.89 1.92
C VAL A 68 30.50 -0.26 2.59
N GLU A 69 29.82 -1.35 2.92
CA GLU A 69 30.42 -2.54 3.53
C GLU A 69 31.48 -3.17 2.62
N ASP A 70 31.20 -3.31 1.32
CA ASP A 70 32.15 -3.81 0.33
C ASP A 70 33.39 -2.89 0.23
N ARG A 71 33.18 -1.57 0.24
CA ARG A 71 34.27 -0.59 0.19
C ARG A 71 35.13 -0.63 1.46
N LEU A 72 34.50 -0.76 2.62
CA LEU A 72 35.21 -0.93 3.90
C LEU A 72 36.06 -2.20 3.89
N ALA A 73 35.51 -3.32 3.42
CA ALA A 73 36.24 -4.59 3.33
C ALA A 73 37.44 -4.49 2.37
N GLU A 74 37.30 -3.79 1.24
CA GLU A 74 38.40 -3.52 0.32
C GLU A 74 39.50 -2.69 0.99
N LEU A 75 39.15 -1.58 1.64
CA LEU A 75 40.10 -0.68 2.29
C LEU A 75 40.81 -1.34 3.47
N ASP A 76 40.09 -2.11 4.30
CA ASP A 76 40.67 -2.91 5.38
C ASP A 76 41.63 -3.98 4.84
N GLY A 77 41.23 -4.65 3.75
CA GLY A 77 42.09 -5.58 3.02
C GLY A 77 43.37 -4.93 2.54
N MET A 78 43.29 -3.70 2.01
CA MET A 78 44.47 -2.94 1.60
C MET A 78 45.38 -2.57 2.78
N LEU A 79 44.79 -2.10 3.88
CA LEU A 79 45.50 -1.61 5.06
C LEU A 79 46.22 -2.74 5.82
N TYR A 80 45.56 -3.89 5.99
CA TYR A 80 46.07 -4.99 6.80
C TYR A 80 46.63 -6.15 5.97
N GLY A 81 46.38 -6.20 4.65
CA GLY A 81 46.84 -7.26 3.75
C GLY A 81 48.28 -7.14 3.25
N GLY A 82 49.05 -6.15 3.74
CA GLY A 82 50.45 -5.96 3.38
C GLY A 82 50.70 -5.25 2.04
N SER A 83 49.65 -4.73 1.42
CA SER A 83 49.73 -3.92 0.18
C SER A 83 50.19 -2.46 0.41
N VAL A 84 50.05 -1.94 1.63
CA VAL A 84 50.51 -0.58 1.95
C VAL A 84 52.04 -0.57 2.09
N THR A 85 52.68 0.31 1.32
CA THR A 85 54.15 0.41 1.28
C THR A 85 54.69 1.64 2.01
N SER A 86 53.82 2.59 2.36
CA SER A 86 54.21 3.79 3.11
C SER A 86 53.25 4.17 4.26
N PRO A 87 53.76 4.77 5.35
CA PRO A 87 52.91 5.29 6.43
C PRO A 87 51.89 6.34 5.98
N LYS A 88 52.22 7.11 4.93
CA LYS A 88 51.32 8.14 4.37
C LYS A 88 50.10 7.51 3.69
N GLU A 89 50.31 6.40 2.98
CA GLU A 89 49.21 5.62 2.37
C GLU A 89 48.31 5.00 3.44
N ALA A 90 48.89 4.45 4.53
CA ALA A 90 48.10 3.92 5.65
C ALA A 90 47.18 4.99 6.28
N VAL A 91 47.71 6.19 6.52
CA VAL A 91 46.92 7.30 7.09
C VAL A 91 45.82 7.76 6.14
N ALA A 92 46.08 7.77 4.82
CA ALA A 92 45.08 8.13 3.83
C ALA A 92 43.91 7.12 3.81
N LEU A 93 44.21 5.81 3.84
CA LEU A 93 43.20 4.75 3.90
C LEU A 93 42.38 4.81 5.20
N GLN A 94 43.03 5.04 6.35
CA GLN A 94 42.33 5.20 7.63
C GLN A 94 41.38 6.40 7.65
N ASN A 95 41.79 7.52 7.04
CA ASN A 95 40.92 8.69 6.91
C ASN A 95 39.73 8.42 5.98
N GLU A 96 39.94 7.68 4.88
CA GLU A 96 38.86 7.28 3.98
C GLU A 96 37.84 6.37 4.70
N ILE A 97 38.32 5.35 5.44
CA ILE A 97 37.47 4.49 6.28
C ILE A 97 36.66 5.31 7.29
N GLY A 98 37.27 6.31 7.93
CA GLY A 98 36.59 7.18 8.90
C GLY A 98 35.60 8.19 8.30
N HIS A 99 35.59 8.37 6.97
CA HIS A 99 34.71 9.30 6.26
C HIS A 99 33.57 8.62 5.49
N LEU A 100 33.57 7.29 5.41
CA LEU A 100 32.46 6.47 4.89
C LEU A 100 31.37 6.31 5.96
#